data_AF-A0A961JUN0-F1
#
_entry.id   AF-A0A961JUN0-F1
#
_cell.length_a   1.000
_cell.length_b   1.000
_cell.length_c   1.000
_cell.angle_alpha   90.00
_cell.angle_beta   90.00
_cell.angle_gamma   90.00
#
_symmetry.space_group_name_H-M   'P 1'
#
loop_
_entity.id
_entity.type
_entity.pdbx_description
1 polymer ?
#
loop_
_entity_poly.entity_id
_entity_poly.type
_entity_poly.pdbx_seq_one_letter_code
_entity_poly.pdbx_strand_id
1 'polypeptide(L)'
;LATGEEMLAEIAAATAGETTAAGIVAAVEAWFDDAGGGFETMGYLGSTSDMGPMLIAEDETVSVGVRADGQVIRDTLKGYALMSLIAGGALAGQVTEQADLAAAAATQLLAADGDITDVRARIGAVEARIEDAQARNAAEKSAYELARTELVGADPYQTATELQAVYAQIETLYTVTARIAGLKFTDYMR
;
A
#
# COMPACT_ATOMS: atom_id res chain seq x y z
N LEU A 1 12.10 11.81 -6.09
CA LEU A 1 12.28 13.24 -6.40
C LEU A 1 13.78 13.49 -6.51
N ALA A 2 14.19 14.44 -7.34
CA ALA A 2 15.54 14.98 -7.31
C ALA A 2 15.83 15.61 -5.94
N THR A 3 17.09 15.94 -5.67
CA THR A 3 17.44 16.60 -4.41
C THR A 3 16.91 18.03 -4.38
N GLY A 4 16.63 18.54 -3.18
CA GLY A 4 16.18 19.92 -3.02
C GLY A 4 17.20 20.94 -3.53
N GLU A 5 18.49 20.63 -3.41
CA GLU A 5 19.57 21.48 -3.92
C GLU A 5 19.58 21.55 -5.44
N GLU A 6 19.45 20.41 -6.13
CA GLU A 6 19.34 20.37 -7.61
C GLU A 6 18.11 21.13 -8.11
N MET A 7 16.95 20.92 -7.47
CA MET A 7 15.72 21.63 -7.82
C MET A 7 15.85 23.14 -7.60
N LEU A 8 16.37 23.57 -6.43
CA LEU A 8 16.57 24.98 -6.15
C LEU A 8 17.59 25.64 -7.08
N ALA A 9 18.64 24.91 -7.48
CA ALA A 9 19.64 25.43 -8.42
C ALA A 9 19.02 25.73 -9.79
N GLU A 10 18.18 24.84 -10.32
CA GLU A 10 17.47 25.10 -11.58
C GLU A 10 16.40 26.19 -11.45
N ILE A 11 15.64 26.19 -10.36
CA ILE A 11 14.62 27.21 -10.12
C ILE A 11 15.27 28.60 -9.99
N ALA A 12 16.42 28.70 -9.32
CA ALA A 12 17.19 29.94 -9.24
C ALA A 12 17.69 30.40 -10.61
N ALA A 13 18.11 29.46 -11.48
CA ALA A 13 18.49 29.78 -12.85
C ALA A 13 17.30 30.26 -13.69
N ALA A 14 16.13 29.63 -13.53
CA ALA A 14 14.90 29.99 -14.24
C ALA A 14 14.35 31.37 -13.83
N THR A 15 14.60 31.78 -12.57
CA THR A 15 14.10 33.04 -11.99
C THR A 15 15.13 34.18 -12.04
N ALA A 16 16.37 33.93 -12.49
CA ALA A 16 17.46 34.91 -12.47
C ALA A 16 17.20 36.19 -13.29
N GLY A 17 16.33 36.11 -14.29
CA GLY A 17 15.94 37.27 -15.12
C GLY A 17 14.78 38.09 -14.54
N GLU A 18 14.13 37.60 -13.49
CA GLU A 18 12.93 38.22 -12.94
C GLU A 18 13.28 39.33 -11.94
N THR A 19 12.62 40.47 -12.10
CA THR A 19 12.86 41.64 -11.24
C THR A 19 11.69 41.95 -10.30
N THR A 20 10.60 41.18 -10.37
CA THR A 20 9.38 41.38 -9.59
C THR A 20 8.99 40.10 -8.87
N ALA A 21 8.30 40.23 -7.75
CA ALA A 21 7.73 39.10 -7.01
C ALA A 21 6.80 38.27 -7.90
N ALA A 22 5.91 38.94 -8.64
CA ALA A 22 4.96 38.29 -9.55
C ALA A 22 5.67 37.49 -10.65
N GLY A 23 6.75 38.04 -11.21
CA GLY A 23 7.59 37.36 -12.21
C GLY A 23 8.25 36.10 -11.66
N ILE A 24 8.83 36.19 -10.46
CA ILE A 24 9.42 35.02 -9.78
C ILE A 24 8.37 33.96 -9.50
N VAL A 25 7.21 34.34 -8.97
CA VAL A 25 6.10 33.41 -8.71
C VAL A 25 5.70 32.68 -9.99
N ALA A 26 5.47 33.41 -11.07
CA ALA A 26 5.08 32.83 -12.35
C ALA A 26 6.16 31.89 -12.92
N ALA A 27 7.45 32.24 -12.80
CA ALA A 27 8.55 31.39 -13.25
C ALA A 27 8.66 30.09 -12.43
N VAL A 28 8.44 30.17 -11.11
CA VAL A 28 8.40 28.98 -10.24
C VAL A 28 7.18 28.12 -10.56
N GLU A 29 6.00 28.72 -10.73
CA GLU A 29 4.78 28.01 -11.13
C GLU A 29 4.98 27.28 -12.45
N ALA A 30 5.51 27.96 -13.47
CA ALA A 30 5.82 27.36 -14.77
C ALA A 30 6.81 26.18 -14.63
N TRP A 31 7.86 26.32 -13.82
CA TRP A 31 8.82 25.23 -13.61
C TRP A 31 8.16 23.99 -13.00
N PHE A 32 7.19 24.17 -12.09
CA PHE A 32 6.49 23.07 -11.43
C PHE A 32 5.28 22.52 -12.19
N ASP A 33 4.50 23.33 -12.89
CA ASP A 33 3.18 22.95 -13.44
C ASP A 33 3.14 22.79 -14.96
N ASP A 34 4.05 23.43 -15.70
CA ASP A 34 4.02 23.33 -17.16
C ASP A 34 4.30 21.89 -17.60
N ALA A 35 3.56 21.45 -18.62
CA ALA A 35 3.78 20.15 -19.23
C ALA A 35 5.19 20.08 -19.86
N GLY A 36 5.99 19.11 -19.43
CA GLY A 36 7.41 19.06 -19.81
C GLY A 36 8.28 20.13 -19.16
N GLY A 37 7.78 20.82 -18.11
CA GLY A 37 8.53 21.74 -17.28
C GLY A 37 9.63 21.04 -16.47
N GLY A 38 10.37 21.83 -15.68
CA GLY A 38 11.53 21.34 -14.94
C GLY A 38 11.18 20.29 -13.88
N PHE A 39 10.01 20.38 -13.25
CA PHE A 39 9.60 19.34 -12.31
C PHE A 39 9.33 18.00 -13.00
N GLU A 40 8.72 17.97 -14.19
CA GLU A 40 8.43 16.70 -14.87
C GLU A 40 9.68 16.07 -15.52
N THR A 41 10.61 16.91 -15.95
CA THR A 41 11.79 16.48 -16.70
C THR A 41 12.99 16.17 -15.81
N MET A 42 13.13 16.88 -14.69
CA MET A 42 14.26 16.74 -13.75
C MET A 42 13.80 16.49 -12.31
N GLY A 43 12.84 17.27 -11.80
CA GLY A 43 12.43 17.20 -10.39
C GLY A 43 11.79 15.86 -9.98
N TYR A 44 11.03 15.24 -10.89
CA TYR A 44 10.28 14.02 -10.66
C TYR A 44 11.01 12.81 -11.23
N LEU A 45 11.45 11.93 -10.33
CA LEU A 45 12.14 10.67 -10.66
C LEU A 45 11.25 9.44 -10.43
N GLY A 46 9.96 9.67 -10.16
CA GLY A 46 9.01 8.60 -9.84
C GLY A 46 8.35 8.01 -11.09
N SER A 47 7.50 7.02 -10.85
CA SER A 47 6.64 6.46 -11.91
C SER A 47 5.51 7.44 -12.25
N THR A 48 5.21 7.60 -13.53
CA THR A 48 4.00 8.29 -14.02
C THR A 48 2.79 7.36 -14.13
N SER A 49 3.00 6.06 -13.93
CA SER A 49 1.91 5.07 -13.87
C SER A 49 1.33 5.03 -12.46
N ASP A 50 0.01 5.13 -12.37
CA ASP A 50 -0.73 4.97 -11.13
C ASP A 50 -0.61 3.55 -10.59
N MET A 51 -0.61 3.45 -9.26
CA MET A 51 -0.74 2.16 -8.59
C MET A 51 -2.14 1.60 -8.83
N GLY A 52 -2.21 0.39 -9.37
CA GLY A 52 -3.48 -0.30 -9.61
C GLY A 52 -4.24 -0.60 -8.31
N PRO A 53 -5.56 -0.86 -8.40
CA PRO A 53 -6.35 -1.24 -7.25
C PRO A 53 -5.85 -2.57 -6.66
N MET A 54 -5.85 -2.66 -5.34
CA MET A 54 -5.53 -3.86 -4.58
C MET A 54 -6.82 -4.50 -4.05
N LEU A 55 -6.93 -5.81 -4.17
CA LEU A 55 -8.02 -6.59 -3.59
C LEU A 55 -7.78 -6.78 -2.09
N ILE A 56 -8.76 -6.45 -1.26
CA ILE A 56 -8.67 -6.53 0.21
C ILE A 56 -9.68 -7.50 0.82
N ALA A 57 -10.77 -7.82 0.12
CA ALA A 57 -11.70 -8.89 0.47
C ALA A 57 -12.40 -9.40 -0.81
N GLU A 58 -13.28 -10.40 -0.68
CA GLU A 58 -14.13 -10.84 -1.79
C GLU A 58 -14.95 -9.65 -2.30
N ASP A 59 -14.83 -9.35 -3.59
CA ASP A 59 -15.43 -8.20 -4.28
C ASP A 59 -15.06 -6.80 -3.73
N GLU A 60 -14.05 -6.71 -2.85
CA GLU A 60 -13.64 -5.45 -2.23
C GLU A 60 -12.24 -5.03 -2.70
N THR A 61 -12.15 -3.90 -3.40
CA THR A 61 -10.87 -3.31 -3.83
C THR A 61 -10.66 -1.92 -3.26
N VAL A 62 -9.38 -1.55 -3.12
CA VAL A 62 -8.91 -0.26 -2.64
C VAL A 62 -7.78 0.24 -3.54
N SER A 63 -7.80 1.53 -3.86
CA SER A 63 -6.74 2.22 -4.60
C SER A 63 -6.17 3.36 -3.76
N VAL A 64 -4.84 3.43 -3.63
CA VAL A 64 -4.15 4.58 -3.03
C VAL A 64 -3.64 5.46 -4.15
N GLY A 65 -4.41 6.49 -4.49
CA GLY A 65 -4.12 7.41 -5.60
C GLY A 65 -3.20 8.57 -5.22
N VAL A 66 -2.24 8.37 -4.32
CA VAL A 66 -1.33 9.44 -3.88
C VAL A 66 0.02 9.25 -4.55
N ARG A 67 0.47 10.27 -5.27
CA ARG A 67 1.71 10.27 -6.06
C ARG A 67 2.52 11.53 -5.76
N ALA A 68 3.85 11.42 -5.79
CA ALA A 68 4.73 12.52 -5.39
C ALA A 68 4.80 13.68 -6.41
N ASP A 69 4.27 13.48 -7.61
CA ASP A 69 3.99 14.51 -8.61
C ASP A 69 2.55 15.02 -8.59
N GLY A 70 1.75 14.64 -7.59
CA GLY A 70 0.41 15.20 -7.41
C GLY A 70 0.47 16.70 -7.07
N GLN A 71 -0.57 17.44 -7.46
CA GLN A 71 -0.62 18.89 -7.34
C GLN A 71 -0.33 19.40 -5.92
N VAL A 72 -0.92 18.76 -4.90
CA VAL A 72 -0.71 19.10 -3.48
C VAL A 72 0.77 19.08 -3.09
N ILE A 73 1.52 18.09 -3.56
CA ILE A 73 2.95 17.98 -3.27
C ILE A 73 3.73 19.06 -4.04
N ARG A 74 3.41 19.28 -5.32
CA ARG A 74 4.02 20.35 -6.12
C ARG A 74 3.79 21.72 -5.48
N ASP A 75 2.56 22.00 -5.06
CA ASP A 75 2.17 23.27 -4.43
C ASP A 75 2.88 23.52 -3.11
N THR A 76 3.06 22.48 -2.31
CA THR A 76 3.86 22.53 -1.08
C THR A 76 5.32 22.88 -1.40
N LEU A 77 5.91 22.20 -2.39
CA LEU A 77 7.29 22.41 -2.80
C LEU A 77 7.50 23.80 -3.40
N LYS A 78 6.55 24.34 -4.17
CA LYS A 78 6.57 25.73 -4.66
C LYS A 78 6.68 26.72 -3.52
N GLY A 79 5.84 26.58 -2.49
CA GLY A 79 5.86 27.47 -1.33
C GLY A 79 7.23 27.50 -0.64
N TYR A 80 7.85 26.33 -0.46
CA TYR A 80 9.21 26.25 0.07
C TYR A 80 10.25 26.83 -0.89
N ALA A 81 10.14 26.57 -2.19
CA ALA A 81 11.06 27.11 -3.20
C ALA A 81 11.04 28.64 -3.21
N LEU A 82 9.86 29.27 -3.17
CA LEU A 82 9.72 30.73 -3.11
C LEU A 82 10.42 31.32 -1.86
N MET A 83 10.23 30.71 -0.68
CA MET A 83 10.94 31.14 0.53
C MET A 83 12.46 30.93 0.44
N SER A 84 12.90 29.82 -0.16
CA SER A 84 14.30 29.53 -0.37
C SER A 84 14.97 30.51 -1.35
N LEU A 85 14.25 30.98 -2.37
CA LEU A 85 14.76 32.02 -3.28
C LEU A 85 15.02 33.34 -2.55
N ILE A 86 14.13 33.76 -1.63
CA ILE A 86 14.34 34.94 -0.78
C ILE A 86 15.59 34.75 0.07
N ALA A 87 15.73 33.60 0.73
CA ALA A 87 16.92 33.27 1.53
C ALA A 87 18.21 33.22 0.69
N GLY A 88 18.09 32.84 -0.59
CA GLY A 88 19.17 32.86 -1.59
C GLY A 88 19.51 34.24 -2.16
N GLY A 89 18.83 35.30 -1.72
CA GLY A 89 19.11 36.68 -2.14
C GLY A 89 18.30 37.17 -3.34
N ALA A 90 17.22 36.47 -3.72
CA ALA A 90 16.30 36.97 -4.74
C ALA A 90 15.76 38.36 -4.33
N LEU A 91 15.70 39.27 -5.31
CA LEU A 91 15.20 40.64 -5.13
C LEU A 91 15.96 41.45 -4.05
N ALA A 92 17.23 41.12 -3.78
CA ALA A 92 18.03 41.82 -2.77
C ALA A 92 18.02 43.35 -2.98
N GLY A 93 17.72 44.08 -1.90
CA GLY A 93 17.59 45.54 -1.92
C GLY A 93 16.21 46.06 -2.35
N GLN A 94 15.31 45.20 -2.82
CA GLN A 94 13.93 45.53 -3.19
C GLN A 94 12.96 45.06 -2.09
N VAL A 95 12.93 45.79 -0.97
CA VAL A 95 12.20 45.38 0.25
C VAL A 95 10.71 45.12 -0.01
N THR A 96 10.06 45.94 -0.84
CA THR A 96 8.64 45.74 -1.21
C THR A 96 8.44 44.44 -1.97
N GLU A 97 9.24 44.19 -3.01
CA GLU A 97 9.15 42.96 -3.81
C GLU A 97 9.49 41.72 -2.97
N GLN A 98 10.45 41.80 -2.04
CA GLN A 98 10.74 40.71 -1.11
C GLN A 98 9.58 40.44 -0.15
N ALA A 99 8.90 41.48 0.33
CA ALA A 99 7.72 41.33 1.17
C ALA A 99 6.55 40.70 0.41
N ASP A 100 6.32 41.12 -0.84
CA ASP A 100 5.28 40.56 -1.70
C ASP A 100 5.55 39.10 -2.04
N LEU A 101 6.79 38.74 -2.35
CA LEU A 101 7.21 37.35 -2.59
C LEU A 101 7.04 36.49 -1.33
N ALA A 102 7.40 37.01 -0.15
CA ALA A 102 7.20 36.32 1.12
C ALA A 102 5.71 36.10 1.43
N ALA A 103 4.86 37.10 1.15
CA ALA A 103 3.42 36.98 1.32
C ALA A 103 2.80 35.94 0.37
N ALA A 104 3.25 35.90 -0.90
CA ALA A 104 2.84 34.89 -1.86
C ALA A 104 3.24 33.48 -1.39
N ALA A 105 4.49 33.30 -0.97
CA ALA A 105 4.98 32.02 -0.46
C ALA A 105 4.22 31.56 0.80
N ALA A 106 3.92 32.48 1.73
CA ALA A 106 3.14 32.18 2.92
C ALA A 106 1.70 31.77 2.57
N THR A 107 1.07 32.47 1.62
CA THR A 107 -0.29 32.13 1.14
C THR A 107 -0.32 30.74 0.52
N GLN A 108 0.68 30.42 -0.32
CA GLN A 108 0.85 29.11 -0.94
C GLN A 108 1.01 28.00 0.10
N LEU A 109 1.88 28.20 1.11
CA LEU A 109 2.12 27.21 2.16
C LEU A 109 0.90 26.98 3.05
N LEU A 110 0.14 28.04 3.36
CA LEU A 110 -1.09 27.93 4.15
C LEU A 110 -2.18 27.16 3.41
N ALA A 111 -2.32 27.38 2.09
CA ALA A 111 -3.24 26.60 1.27
C ALA A 111 -2.80 25.12 1.22
N ALA A 112 -1.51 24.89 0.97
CA ALA A 112 -0.95 23.54 0.87
C ALA A 112 -1.05 22.74 2.19
N ASP A 113 -1.04 23.38 3.36
CA ASP A 113 -1.23 22.71 4.66
C ASP A 113 -2.62 22.07 4.78
N GLY A 114 -3.65 22.81 4.34
CA GLY A 114 -5.03 22.28 4.25
C GLY A 114 -5.11 21.09 3.30
N ASP A 115 -4.56 21.23 2.10
CA ASP A 115 -4.59 20.19 1.08
C ASP A 115 -3.80 18.93 1.49
N ILE A 116 -2.65 19.09 2.16
CA ILE A 116 -1.90 17.97 2.74
C ILE A 116 -2.73 17.28 3.81
N THR A 117 -3.43 18.03 4.65
CA THR A 117 -4.29 17.47 5.70
C THR A 117 -5.41 16.64 5.08
N ASP A 118 -6.01 17.11 3.98
CA ASP A 118 -7.03 16.36 3.23
C ASP A 118 -6.46 15.08 2.61
N VAL A 119 -5.26 15.14 2.03
CA VAL A 119 -4.56 13.94 1.52
C VAL A 119 -4.31 12.94 2.65
N ARG A 120 -3.83 13.39 3.81
CA ARG A 120 -3.62 12.54 4.99
C ARG A 120 -4.92 11.92 5.48
N ALA A 121 -6.01 12.69 5.53
CA ALA A 121 -7.32 12.19 5.94
C ALA A 121 -7.84 11.11 4.98
N ARG A 122 -7.67 11.32 3.66
CA ARG A 122 -8.05 10.32 2.64
C ARG A 122 -7.24 9.04 2.75
N ILE A 123 -5.92 9.13 2.99
CA ILE A 123 -5.08 7.95 3.25
C ILE A 123 -5.57 7.24 4.51
N GLY A 124 -5.78 7.96 5.61
CA GLY A 124 -6.25 7.37 6.86
C GLY A 124 -7.62 6.67 6.74
N ALA A 125 -8.54 7.22 5.95
CA ALA A 125 -9.82 6.55 5.67
C ALA A 125 -9.65 5.25 4.89
N VAL A 126 -8.67 5.21 3.96
CA VAL A 126 -8.31 4.00 3.23
C VAL A 126 -7.64 2.97 4.14
N GLU A 127 -6.72 3.40 5.01
CA GLU A 127 -6.07 2.55 6.02
C GLU A 127 -7.11 1.91 6.96
N ALA A 128 -8.05 2.71 7.49
CA ALA A 128 -9.12 2.20 8.33
C ALA A 128 -9.98 1.13 7.64
N ARG A 129 -10.30 1.34 6.36
CA ARG A 129 -11.04 0.36 5.56
C ARG A 129 -10.25 -0.93 5.34
N ILE A 130 -8.93 -0.84 5.14
CA ILE A 130 -8.05 -2.01 5.03
C ILE A 130 -8.01 -2.75 6.38
N GLU A 131 -7.89 -2.06 7.49
CA GLU A 131 -7.89 -2.66 8.84
C GLU A 131 -9.21 -3.39 9.14
N ASP A 132 -10.35 -2.78 8.81
CA ASP A 132 -11.66 -3.41 8.96
C ASP A 132 -11.78 -4.70 8.13
N ALA A 133 -11.31 -4.66 6.87
CA ALA A 133 -11.30 -5.84 6.01
C ALA A 133 -10.36 -6.93 6.56
N GLN A 134 -9.18 -6.57 7.08
CA GLN A 134 -8.26 -7.52 7.70
C GLN A 134 -8.88 -8.20 8.93
N ALA A 135 -9.55 -7.45 9.81
CA ALA A 135 -10.23 -8.00 10.98
C ALA A 135 -11.35 -8.97 10.58
N ARG A 136 -12.15 -8.61 9.57
CA ARG A 136 -13.19 -9.48 9.02
C ARG A 136 -12.61 -10.76 8.43
N ASN A 137 -11.62 -10.65 7.55
CA ASN A 137 -10.96 -11.79 6.91
C ASN A 137 -10.34 -12.75 7.95
N ALA A 138 -9.79 -12.23 9.04
CA ALA A 138 -9.27 -13.06 10.12
C ALA A 138 -10.37 -13.84 10.84
N ALA A 139 -11.51 -13.20 11.14
CA ALA A 139 -12.65 -13.86 11.76
C ALA A 139 -13.27 -14.93 10.84
N GLU A 140 -13.44 -14.60 9.56
CA GLU A 140 -13.95 -15.53 8.54
C GLU A 140 -13.02 -16.74 8.38
N LYS A 141 -11.70 -16.53 8.34
CA LYS A 141 -10.72 -17.61 8.29
C LYS A 141 -10.89 -18.57 9.47
N SER A 142 -11.01 -18.06 10.70
CA SER A 142 -11.23 -18.90 11.88
C SER A 142 -12.56 -19.66 11.82
N ALA A 143 -13.63 -19.04 11.33
CA ALA A 143 -14.92 -19.70 11.15
C ALA A 143 -14.84 -20.82 10.09
N TYR A 144 -14.15 -20.57 8.97
CA TYR A 144 -13.93 -21.58 7.94
C TYR A 144 -13.06 -22.73 8.42
N GLU A 145 -12.03 -22.47 9.23
CA GLU A 145 -11.20 -23.52 9.84
C GLU A 145 -12.01 -24.39 10.80
N LEU A 146 -12.92 -23.80 11.59
CA LEU A 146 -13.83 -24.55 12.46
C LEU A 146 -14.81 -25.39 11.65
N ALA A 147 -15.52 -24.79 10.70
CA ALA A 147 -16.48 -25.49 9.85
C ALA A 147 -15.80 -26.63 9.06
N ARG A 148 -14.58 -26.42 8.58
CA ARG A 148 -13.79 -27.47 7.95
C ARG A 148 -13.48 -28.60 8.94
N THR A 149 -13.06 -28.27 10.16
CA THR A 149 -12.79 -29.29 11.19
C THR A 149 -14.03 -30.10 11.55
N GLU A 150 -15.21 -29.47 11.60
CA GLU A 150 -16.49 -30.17 11.80
C GLU A 150 -16.87 -31.07 10.62
N LEU A 151 -16.61 -30.63 9.37
CA LEU A 151 -16.98 -31.37 8.16
C LEU A 151 -16.05 -32.53 7.83
N VAL A 152 -14.74 -32.40 8.05
CA VAL A 152 -13.75 -33.42 7.68
C VAL A 152 -12.96 -34.00 8.86
N GLY A 153 -13.22 -33.52 10.07
CA GLY A 153 -12.59 -34.06 11.28
C GLY A 153 -13.09 -35.47 11.57
N ALA A 154 -12.16 -36.37 11.88
CA ALA A 154 -12.49 -37.69 12.40
C ALA A 154 -12.35 -37.68 13.93
N ASP A 155 -13.34 -38.23 14.64
CA ASP A 155 -13.23 -38.43 16.08
C ASP A 155 -12.24 -39.59 16.34
N PRO A 156 -11.11 -39.35 17.04
CA PRO A 156 -10.10 -40.37 17.29
C PRO A 156 -10.61 -41.54 18.14
N TYR A 157 -11.58 -41.33 19.03
CA TYR A 157 -12.15 -42.41 19.84
C TYR A 157 -13.08 -43.30 19.03
N GLN A 158 -13.94 -42.70 18.20
CA GLN A 158 -14.77 -43.47 17.27
C GLN A 158 -13.90 -44.22 16.27
N THR A 159 -12.90 -43.54 15.68
CA THR A 159 -11.96 -44.14 14.74
C THR A 159 -11.18 -45.29 15.37
N ALA A 160 -10.72 -45.15 16.62
CA ALA A 160 -10.03 -46.22 17.33
C ALA A 160 -10.95 -47.42 17.63
N THR A 161 -12.22 -47.16 17.97
CA THR A 161 -13.21 -48.22 18.23
C THR A 161 -13.53 -48.99 16.96
N GLU A 162 -13.77 -48.30 15.85
CA GLU A 162 -14.00 -48.91 14.53
C GLU A 162 -12.77 -49.71 14.09
N LEU A 163 -11.56 -49.18 14.29
CA LEU A 163 -10.32 -49.87 13.97
C LEU A 163 -10.14 -51.15 14.81
N GLN A 164 -10.43 -51.12 16.11
CA GLN A 164 -10.41 -52.31 16.97
C GLN A 164 -11.42 -53.37 16.50
N ALA A 165 -12.63 -52.96 16.10
CA ALA A 165 -13.62 -53.87 15.55
C ALA A 165 -13.13 -54.53 14.25
N VAL A 166 -12.45 -53.78 13.37
CA VAL A 166 -11.82 -54.31 12.16
C VAL A 166 -10.71 -55.31 12.50
N TYR A 167 -9.85 -55.02 13.49
CA TYR A 167 -8.83 -55.97 13.94
C TYR A 167 -9.44 -57.30 14.42
N ALA A 168 -10.50 -57.26 15.23
CA ALA A 168 -11.19 -58.46 15.70
C ALA A 168 -11.80 -59.27 14.54
N GLN A 169 -12.37 -58.61 13.53
CA GLN A 169 -12.87 -59.27 12.32
C GLN A 169 -11.74 -59.97 11.54
N ILE A 170 -10.58 -59.32 11.41
CA ILE A 170 -9.41 -59.89 10.75
C ILE A 170 -8.90 -61.11 11.52
N GLU A 171 -8.76 -61.04 12.85
CA GLU A 171 -8.36 -62.18 13.69
C GLU A 171 -9.32 -63.37 13.54
N THR A 172 -10.62 -63.08 13.50
CA THR A 172 -11.66 -64.10 13.28
C THR A 172 -11.50 -64.75 11.91
N LEU A 173 -11.31 -63.95 10.86
CA LEU A 173 -11.12 -64.45 9.49
C LEU A 173 -9.88 -65.35 9.39
N TYR A 174 -8.77 -64.95 10.02
CA TYR A 174 -7.54 -65.75 10.08
C TYR A 174 -7.76 -67.07 10.83
N THR A 175 -8.45 -67.03 11.97
CA THR A 175 -8.75 -68.22 12.78
C THR A 175 -9.61 -69.22 11.99
N VAL A 176 -10.64 -68.74 11.29
CA VAL A 176 -11.50 -69.56 10.43
C VAL A 176 -10.69 -70.16 9.28
N THR A 177 -9.85 -69.36 8.62
CA THR A 177 -9.00 -69.81 7.51
C THR A 177 -8.01 -70.89 7.96
N ALA A 178 -7.38 -70.71 9.12
CA ALA A 178 -6.47 -71.71 9.70
C ALA A 178 -7.20 -73.02 10.04
N ARG A 179 -8.42 -72.94 10.57
CA ARG A 179 -9.24 -74.13 10.86
C ARG A 179 -9.62 -74.89 9.58
N ILE A 180 -10.00 -74.19 8.52
CA ILE A 180 -10.29 -74.79 7.21
C ILE A 180 -9.03 -75.44 6.61
N ALA A 181 -7.87 -74.78 6.69
CA ALA A 181 -6.61 -75.33 6.21
C ALA A 181 -6.20 -76.61 7.00
N GLY A 182 -6.38 -76.61 8.31
CA GLY A 182 -6.14 -77.78 9.17
C GLY A 182 -7.08 -78.95 8.88
N LEU A 183 -8.36 -78.69 8.61
CA LEU A 183 -9.31 -79.73 8.17
C LEU A 183 -8.87 -80.36 6.85
N LYS A 184 -8.46 -79.56 5.85
CA LYS A 184 -7.93 -80.09 4.59
C LYS A 184 -6.68 -80.94 4.74
N PHE A 185 -5.78 -80.59 5.67
CA PHE A 185 -4.58 -81.40 5.95
C PHE A 185 -4.93 -82.72 6.65
N THR A 186 -5.88 -82.69 7.58
CA THR A 186 -6.32 -83.89 8.32
C THR A 186 -7.08 -84.86 7.41
N ASP A 187 -7.91 -84.35 6.50
CA ASP A 187 -8.57 -85.16 5.47
C ASP A 187 -7.58 -85.76 4.47
N TYR A 188 -6.44 -85.12 4.22
CA TYR A 188 -5.39 -85.63 3.32
C TYR A 188 -4.50 -86.71 3.96
N MET A 189 -4.36 -86.72 5.29
CA MET A 189 -3.54 -87.69 6.02
C MET A 189 -4.29 -88.98 6.39
N ARG A 190 -5.53 -89.14 5.94
CA ARG A 190 -6.40 -90.27 6.26
C ARG A 190 -6.60 -91.22 5.09
#